data_AF-A0A3A4RLT3-F1
#
_entry.id   AF-A0A3A4RLT3-F1
#
_cell.length_a   1.000
_cell.length_b   1.000
_cell.length_c   1.000
_cell.angle_alpha   90.00
_cell.angle_beta   90.00
_cell.angle_gamma   90.00
#
_symmetry.space_group_name_H-M   'P 1'
#
loop_
_entity.id
_entity.type
_entity.pdbx_description
1 polymer ?
#
loop_
_entity_poly.entity_id
_entity_poly.type
_entity_poly.pdbx_seq_one_letter_code
_entity_poly.pdbx_strand_id
1 'polypeptide(L)'
;MKKLEAQEIYFVFILLLIGLLTVGCDGDGGGGTWDTPIPIDIDLVSSTVPVNGSAGVPIGNRLTVTFSEAMDPATINTTTFTLEGATAVEGTVTYSGVTAVFTPTSNLALITTYTATVTTGAKNLDGNPLANDYVWTFTTGAAPDTTAPTVSLTNPAEAATGVATNKKIAATFTEAMDPLTINTTTFTLYQGATPVSGTVDYAGVTAVFTPASNLAPITTYTATISTGETDLAGNELSDHYVWTFTTGAATDTTAPTVTLLNPDDGDIGVCINKTISVTFSEVMDSLTINTATFTVKKTAGALVTGVVEYDPVTNVATLNPTLNLAANTSYTATISTGAEDLAVNALAVNEVWTFTTGATTCTSPVALGAAAPFGGFGGGAGVTNEGTLTIVNGDLGTTGVSTTVTGFQDSVGDVYTITLLNDGMVNGRIYTDAPPPGGAGVGGNAETKVIADAAAADALIAFNNLSPASLPGGADIGNNLGGLTVAPGIYLAPGAGEYLLTGSDLTLDAQGDANAVWVFQAPASLTIGVPGFPRSITLINGAQAKNVFWYVGSAARIEDQCNMVGTIIASAGVTISTSGQALMTTLDGRALGLYASVTMVNTLVNVPAP
;
A
#
# COMPACT_ATOMS: atom_id res chain seq x y z
N MET A 1 38.21 -25.22 58.13
CA MET A 1 38.53 -26.61 58.51
C MET A 1 37.73 -27.51 57.58
N LYS A 2 38.42 -28.32 56.76
CA LYS A 2 37.89 -29.31 55.76
C LYS A 2 37.12 -28.74 54.57
N LYS A 3 37.10 -29.35 53.39
CA LYS A 3 38.06 -30.11 52.54
C LYS A 3 37.27 -30.29 51.21
N LEU A 4 37.99 -30.37 50.08
CA LEU A 4 37.50 -30.64 48.72
C LEU A 4 36.63 -31.93 48.64
N GLU A 5 35.75 -32.13 47.64
CA GLU A 5 35.98 -32.64 46.26
C GLU A 5 34.59 -32.84 45.58
N ALA A 6 34.32 -32.88 44.27
CA ALA A 6 35.04 -32.71 43.00
C ALA A 6 34.04 -32.72 41.79
N GLN A 7 34.47 -32.13 40.64
CA GLN A 7 34.14 -32.42 39.21
C GLN A 7 32.70 -32.17 38.67
N GLU A 8 32.41 -31.61 37.47
CA GLU A 8 33.21 -31.14 36.30
C GLU A 8 32.31 -30.38 35.25
N ILE A 9 32.93 -29.52 34.40
CA ILE A 9 32.60 -29.13 32.98
C ILE A 9 31.46 -28.09 32.74
N TYR A 10 31.56 -26.95 32.00
CA TYR A 10 32.54 -26.20 31.16
C TYR A 10 32.04 -24.73 30.99
N PHE A 11 32.91 -23.69 30.92
CA PHE A 11 32.82 -22.47 30.06
C PHE A 11 33.95 -21.43 30.39
N VAL A 12 34.78 -21.09 29.39
CA VAL A 12 35.24 -19.75 28.92
C VAL A 12 35.92 -18.72 29.87
N PHE A 13 37.20 -18.40 29.52
CA PHE A 13 38.00 -17.14 29.63
C PHE A 13 38.64 -16.64 30.95
N ILE A 14 39.96 -16.33 30.87
CA ILE A 14 40.72 -15.10 31.27
C ILE A 14 42.10 -15.34 31.93
N LEU A 15 43.14 -14.70 31.33
CA LEU A 15 44.50 -14.25 31.76
C LEU A 15 45.37 -15.19 32.65
N LEU A 16 46.70 -15.32 32.54
CA LEU A 16 47.83 -14.40 32.29
C LEU A 16 49.10 -15.30 32.12
N LEU A 17 50.21 -14.82 31.51
CA LEU A 17 51.54 -14.68 32.16
C LEU A 17 52.78 -14.66 31.21
N ILE A 18 53.44 -13.49 31.19
CA ILE A 18 54.90 -13.18 31.17
C ILE A 18 55.79 -13.50 29.95
N GLY A 19 56.45 -12.43 29.47
CA GLY A 19 57.83 -12.44 28.96
C GLY A 19 58.46 -11.05 29.12
N LEU A 20 59.42 -10.93 30.06
CA LEU A 20 60.23 -9.74 30.36
C LEU A 20 60.88 -9.09 29.13
N LEU A 21 61.06 -7.77 29.16
CA LEU A 21 62.34 -7.10 28.82
C LEU A 21 62.38 -5.68 29.40
N THR A 22 63.61 -5.28 29.74
CA THR A 22 64.02 -4.17 30.61
C THR A 22 64.31 -2.87 29.86
N VAL A 23 64.10 -1.73 30.55
CA VAL A 23 64.84 -0.44 30.55
C VAL A 23 65.47 0.04 29.23
N GLY A 24 65.02 1.20 28.75
CA GLY A 24 65.76 2.06 27.81
C GLY A 24 65.11 3.43 27.68
N CYS A 25 65.83 4.46 28.10
CA CYS A 25 65.46 5.89 28.04
C CYS A 25 65.61 6.46 26.61
N ASP A 26 65.06 7.66 26.41
CA ASP A 26 65.27 8.64 25.33
C ASP A 26 64.33 8.62 24.12
N GLY A 27 63.56 9.71 24.01
CA GLY A 27 63.88 10.73 22.99
C GLY A 27 63.08 10.72 21.69
N ASP A 28 62.04 11.55 21.68
CA ASP A 28 61.70 12.52 20.62
C ASP A 28 61.13 12.07 19.25
N GLY A 29 59.96 12.64 18.94
CA GLY A 29 59.57 13.13 17.62
C GLY A 29 59.22 12.12 16.50
N GLY A 30 57.92 11.94 16.21
CA GLY A 30 57.50 11.44 14.90
C GLY A 30 56.02 11.06 14.86
N GLY A 31 55.21 11.87 14.17
CA GLY A 31 53.78 11.66 13.98
C GLY A 31 53.44 10.30 13.36
N GLY A 32 52.33 9.75 13.83
CA GLY A 32 51.76 8.50 13.35
C GLY A 32 50.45 8.26 14.07
N THR A 33 49.43 9.04 13.69
CA THR A 33 48.04 8.68 13.93
C THR A 33 47.83 7.31 13.29
N TRP A 34 47.59 6.29 14.12
CA TRP A 34 46.95 5.06 13.67
C TRP A 34 45.50 5.39 13.37
N ASP A 35 45.29 6.09 12.27
CA ASP A 35 44.01 6.11 11.59
C ASP A 35 43.89 4.76 10.88
N THR A 36 43.35 3.78 11.58
CA THR A 36 42.73 2.66 10.88
C THR A 36 41.57 3.29 10.11
N PRO A 37 41.54 3.25 8.77
CA PRO A 37 40.43 3.82 8.02
C PRO A 37 39.15 3.15 8.54
N ILE A 38 38.32 3.93 9.21
CA ILE A 38 36.92 3.57 9.40
C ILE A 38 36.39 3.48 7.97
N PRO A 39 35.79 2.36 7.52
CA PRO A 39 35.09 2.36 6.25
C PRO A 39 34.03 3.46 6.35
N ILE A 40 34.23 4.57 5.65
CA ILE A 40 33.18 5.55 5.48
C ILE A 40 32.21 4.86 4.53
N ASP A 41 31.12 4.37 5.11
CA ASP A 41 29.98 3.83 4.38
C ASP A 41 29.33 5.02 3.64
N ILE A 42 29.88 5.35 2.46
CA ILE A 42 29.29 6.33 1.55
C ILE A 42 28.38 5.57 0.59
N ASP A 43 27.08 5.83 0.69
CA ASP A 43 26.14 5.42 -0.34
C ASP A 43 26.39 6.30 -1.58
N LEU A 44 27.05 5.69 -2.57
CA LEU A 44 27.46 6.37 -3.80
C LEU A 44 26.36 6.41 -4.85
N VAL A 45 25.29 5.62 -4.72
CA VAL A 45 24.21 5.58 -5.72
C VAL A 45 23.05 6.45 -5.25
N SER A 46 22.70 7.46 -6.05
CA SER A 46 21.62 8.40 -5.76
C SER A 46 20.29 7.95 -6.35
N SER A 47 20.27 7.43 -7.58
CA SER A 47 19.03 6.94 -8.23
C SER A 47 19.30 5.95 -9.35
N THR A 48 18.28 5.16 -9.71
CA THR A 48 18.29 4.25 -10.86
C THR A 48 17.06 4.44 -11.73
N VAL A 49 17.22 4.23 -13.03
CA VAL A 49 16.14 4.22 -14.02
C VAL A 49 16.35 3.00 -14.94
N PRO A 50 15.41 2.05 -15.02
CA PRO A 50 14.16 1.97 -14.26
C PRO A 50 14.42 1.86 -12.75
N VAL A 51 13.47 2.37 -11.95
CA VAL A 51 13.50 2.22 -10.49
C VAL A 51 13.34 0.74 -10.13
N ASN A 52 13.96 0.31 -9.03
CA ASN A 52 13.89 -1.08 -8.59
C ASN A 52 12.43 -1.57 -8.45
N GLY A 53 12.12 -2.72 -9.05
CA GLY A 53 10.79 -3.33 -9.04
C GLY A 53 9.87 -2.86 -10.19
N SER A 54 10.30 -1.91 -11.02
CA SER A 54 9.49 -1.42 -12.15
C SER A 54 9.00 -2.56 -13.04
N ALA A 55 7.72 -2.54 -13.41
CA ALA A 55 7.11 -3.49 -14.34
C ALA A 55 6.76 -2.81 -15.67
N GLY A 56 6.66 -3.60 -16.74
CA GLY A 56 6.31 -3.07 -18.06
C GLY A 56 7.44 -2.28 -18.73
N VAL A 57 8.67 -2.40 -18.24
CA VAL A 57 9.82 -1.66 -18.79
C VAL A 57 10.01 -2.02 -20.27
N PRO A 58 10.08 -1.05 -21.18
CA PRO A 58 10.24 -1.37 -22.58
C PRO A 58 11.54 -2.12 -22.92
N ILE A 59 11.47 -2.97 -23.94
CA ILE A 59 12.56 -3.90 -24.27
C ILE A 59 13.78 -3.26 -24.95
N GLY A 60 13.66 -2.04 -25.49
CA GLY A 60 14.76 -1.33 -26.14
C GLY A 60 15.59 -0.47 -25.19
N ASN A 61 15.31 -0.54 -23.89
CA ASN A 61 15.67 0.55 -22.98
C ASN A 61 17.14 0.55 -22.59
N ARG A 62 17.64 1.78 -22.49
CA ARG A 62 18.86 2.11 -21.74
C ARG A 62 18.52 2.04 -20.25
N LEU A 63 19.49 1.61 -19.44
CA LEU A 63 19.38 1.64 -17.99
C LEU A 63 20.36 2.68 -17.48
N THR A 64 19.95 3.51 -16.54
CA THR A 64 20.81 4.52 -15.96
C THR A 64 20.95 4.35 -14.46
N VAL A 65 22.14 4.67 -13.95
CA VAL A 65 22.42 4.86 -12.53
C VAL A 65 23.06 6.23 -12.34
N THR A 66 22.51 7.03 -11.44
CA THR A 66 23.05 8.33 -11.07
C THR A 66 23.72 8.21 -9.71
N PHE A 67 24.96 8.66 -9.60
CA PHE A 67 25.75 8.61 -8.39
C PHE A 67 25.60 9.89 -7.57
N SER A 68 25.80 9.82 -6.25
CA SER A 68 25.76 10.97 -5.34
C SER A 68 26.96 11.90 -5.52
N GLU A 69 28.01 11.45 -6.20
CA GLU A 69 29.16 12.26 -6.59
C GLU A 69 29.79 11.78 -7.91
N ALA A 70 30.85 12.47 -8.35
CA ALA A 70 31.61 12.09 -9.53
C ALA A 70 32.41 10.79 -9.28
N MET A 71 32.26 9.84 -10.20
CA MET A 71 32.95 8.56 -10.22
C MET A 71 34.19 8.61 -11.11
N ASP A 72 35.17 7.74 -10.87
CA ASP A 72 36.28 7.53 -11.79
C ASP A 72 35.75 6.83 -13.07
N PRO A 73 35.73 7.52 -14.23
CA PRO A 73 35.18 6.97 -15.46
C PRO A 73 35.89 5.69 -15.92
N ALA A 74 37.14 5.46 -15.51
CA ALA A 74 37.86 4.22 -15.86
C ALA A 74 37.29 2.99 -15.13
N THR A 75 36.65 3.20 -13.98
CA THR A 75 36.06 2.13 -13.16
C THR A 75 34.60 1.86 -13.46
N ILE A 76 33.95 2.69 -14.28
CA ILE A 76 32.55 2.53 -14.72
C ILE A 76 32.53 1.93 -16.12
N ASN A 77 32.35 0.62 -16.20
CA ASN A 77 32.39 -0.13 -17.46
C ASN A 77 31.52 -1.40 -17.38
N THR A 78 31.52 -2.22 -18.42
CA THR A 78 30.68 -3.43 -18.53
C THR A 78 31.04 -4.56 -17.54
N THR A 79 32.14 -4.43 -16.77
CA THR A 79 32.46 -5.36 -15.68
C THR A 79 31.94 -4.88 -14.34
N THR A 80 31.65 -3.58 -14.20
CA THR A 80 31.21 -2.97 -12.95
C THR A 80 29.77 -2.50 -12.99
N PHE A 81 29.18 -2.30 -14.18
CA PHE A 81 27.75 -2.12 -14.38
C PHE A 81 27.25 -3.23 -15.34
N THR A 82 26.57 -4.22 -14.77
CA THR A 82 26.11 -5.43 -15.47
C THR A 82 24.59 -5.52 -15.49
N LEU A 83 24.07 -6.33 -16.42
CA LEU A 83 22.66 -6.65 -16.55
C LEU A 83 22.50 -8.16 -16.82
N GLU A 84 21.66 -8.82 -16.05
CA GLU A 84 21.43 -10.26 -16.12
C GLU A 84 19.94 -10.58 -16.19
N GLY A 85 19.55 -11.49 -17.09
CA GLY A 85 18.24 -12.13 -17.09
C GLY A 85 18.40 -13.61 -16.78
N ALA A 86 17.88 -14.49 -17.65
CA ALA A 86 18.25 -15.92 -17.61
C ALA A 86 19.74 -16.15 -17.92
N THR A 87 20.33 -15.24 -18.70
CA THR A 87 21.76 -15.17 -19.00
C THR A 87 22.21 -13.72 -18.92
N ALA A 88 23.52 -13.47 -18.82
CA ALA A 88 24.08 -12.13 -18.91
C ALA A 88 23.68 -11.47 -20.23
N VAL A 89 23.33 -10.18 -20.16
CA VAL A 89 22.96 -9.36 -21.32
C VAL A 89 24.20 -8.61 -21.80
N GLU A 90 24.53 -8.72 -23.08
CA GLU A 90 25.62 -7.95 -23.68
C GLU A 90 25.17 -6.50 -23.92
N GLY A 91 26.03 -5.55 -23.55
CA GLY A 91 25.75 -4.12 -23.67
C GLY A 91 27.01 -3.28 -23.65
N THR A 92 26.84 -1.97 -23.79
CA THR A 92 27.89 -0.97 -23.61
C THR A 92 27.57 -0.09 -22.42
N VAL A 93 28.59 0.31 -21.67
CA VAL A 93 28.45 1.27 -20.56
C VAL A 93 29.11 2.59 -20.97
N THR A 94 28.36 3.69 -20.81
CA THR A 94 28.87 5.06 -20.96
C THR A 94 28.70 5.81 -19.64
N TYR A 95 29.59 6.75 -19.32
CA TYR A 95 29.50 7.58 -18.13
C TYR A 95 29.68 9.06 -18.49
N SER A 96 28.78 9.92 -18.01
CA SER A 96 28.83 11.37 -18.25
C SER A 96 28.23 12.12 -17.06
N GLY A 97 28.91 13.19 -16.62
CA GLY A 97 28.52 13.92 -15.42
C GLY A 97 28.62 13.02 -14.20
N VAL A 98 27.46 12.68 -13.62
CA VAL A 98 27.32 11.74 -12.51
C VAL A 98 26.48 10.50 -12.87
N THR A 99 26.19 10.30 -14.16
CA THR A 99 25.26 9.26 -14.62
C THR A 99 25.97 8.24 -15.51
N ALA A 100 25.85 6.95 -15.16
CA ALA A 100 26.24 5.84 -16.03
C ALA A 100 25.03 5.28 -16.75
N VAL A 101 25.23 4.84 -17.99
CA VAL A 101 24.18 4.28 -18.84
C VAL A 101 24.64 2.96 -19.42
N PHE A 102 23.89 1.90 -19.14
CA PHE A 102 24.00 0.60 -19.78
C PHE A 102 23.05 0.56 -20.98
N THR A 103 23.59 0.33 -22.17
CA THR A 103 22.81 0.17 -23.41
C THR A 103 22.93 -1.27 -23.89
N PRO A 104 21.87 -2.09 -23.81
CA PRO A 104 21.86 -3.44 -24.36
C PRO A 104 22.17 -3.44 -25.86
N THR A 105 22.94 -4.41 -26.33
CA THR A 105 23.28 -4.56 -27.77
C THR A 105 22.09 -5.03 -28.62
N SER A 106 21.10 -5.64 -27.98
CA SER A 106 19.85 -6.08 -28.59
C SER A 106 18.71 -5.84 -27.61
N ASN A 107 17.48 -5.75 -28.13
CA ASN A 107 16.29 -5.67 -27.29
C ASN A 107 16.27 -6.81 -26.27
N LEU A 108 15.89 -6.45 -25.04
CA LEU A 108 15.62 -7.39 -23.96
C LEU A 108 14.44 -8.31 -24.32
N ALA A 109 14.38 -9.48 -23.69
CA ALA A 109 13.26 -10.39 -23.84
C ALA A 109 12.00 -9.81 -23.22
N LEU A 110 10.83 -10.14 -23.77
CA LEU A 110 9.52 -9.70 -23.28
C LEU A 110 9.17 -10.37 -21.94
N ILE A 111 8.41 -9.69 -21.08
CA ILE A 111 7.86 -10.23 -19.81
C ILE A 111 8.93 -10.98 -19.01
N THR A 112 10.13 -10.40 -18.95
CA THR A 112 11.31 -11.01 -18.35
C THR A 112 11.84 -10.11 -17.26
N THR A 113 12.06 -10.69 -16.08
CA THR A 113 12.73 -10.00 -14.98
C THR A 113 14.23 -9.98 -15.23
N TYR A 114 14.80 -8.79 -15.15
CA TYR A 114 16.24 -8.55 -15.22
C TYR A 114 16.75 -8.02 -13.89
N THR A 115 18.00 -8.34 -13.58
CA THR A 115 18.75 -7.86 -12.44
C THR A 115 19.93 -7.04 -12.96
N ALA A 116 19.97 -5.76 -12.60
CA ALA A 116 21.09 -4.89 -12.87
C ALA A 116 21.96 -4.76 -11.61
N THR A 117 23.27 -4.62 -11.80
CA THR A 117 24.22 -4.55 -10.69
C THR A 117 25.31 -3.53 -10.96
N VAL A 118 25.52 -2.61 -10.02
CA VAL A 118 26.76 -1.82 -9.93
C VAL A 118 27.62 -2.43 -8.83
N THR A 119 28.75 -3.02 -9.20
CA THR A 119 29.61 -3.72 -8.25
C THR A 119 30.46 -2.76 -7.42
N THR A 120 31.00 -3.25 -6.31
CA THR A 120 32.09 -2.62 -5.52
C THR A 120 33.37 -2.32 -6.34
N GLY A 121 33.47 -2.78 -7.59
CA GLY A 121 34.54 -2.38 -8.51
C GLY A 121 34.46 -0.94 -9.01
N ALA A 122 33.26 -0.32 -8.97
CA ALA A 122 33.07 1.10 -9.29
C ALA A 122 33.57 1.98 -8.13
N LYS A 123 34.33 3.04 -8.45
CA LYS A 123 35.00 3.89 -7.46
C LYS A 123 34.79 5.37 -7.72
N ASN A 124 34.78 6.17 -6.65
CA ASN A 124 34.82 7.63 -6.76
C ASN A 124 36.21 8.14 -7.21
N LEU A 125 36.34 9.45 -7.45
CA LEU A 125 37.61 10.06 -7.86
C LEU A 125 38.73 9.93 -6.80
N ASP A 126 38.38 9.73 -5.53
CA ASP A 126 39.32 9.47 -4.43
C ASP A 126 39.71 7.98 -4.32
N GLY A 127 39.16 7.12 -5.18
CA GLY A 127 39.45 5.70 -5.26
C GLY A 127 38.69 4.83 -4.24
N ASN A 128 37.69 5.39 -3.55
CA ASN A 128 36.82 4.64 -2.65
C ASN A 128 35.76 3.86 -3.45
N PRO A 129 35.59 2.54 -3.19
CA PRO A 129 34.57 1.73 -3.84
C PRO A 129 33.18 1.98 -3.24
N LEU A 130 32.13 1.50 -3.91
CA LEU A 130 30.83 1.29 -3.26
C LEU A 130 31.02 0.39 -2.02
N ALA A 131 30.25 0.66 -0.96
CA ALA A 131 30.29 -0.13 0.26
C ALA A 131 29.83 -1.59 0.03
N ASN A 132 28.83 -1.78 -0.83
CA ASN A 132 28.32 -3.07 -1.27
C ASN A 132 27.94 -2.99 -2.76
N ASP A 133 27.76 -4.14 -3.41
CA ASP A 133 27.17 -4.16 -4.75
C ASP A 133 25.75 -3.57 -4.67
N TYR A 134 25.45 -2.60 -5.54
CA TYR A 134 24.13 -2.02 -5.68
C TYR A 134 23.34 -2.84 -6.69
N VAL A 135 22.31 -3.55 -6.22
CA VAL A 135 21.53 -4.49 -7.02
C VAL A 135 20.07 -4.06 -7.08
N TRP A 136 19.51 -4.01 -8.29
CA TRP A 136 18.09 -3.76 -8.50
C TRP A 136 17.53 -4.63 -9.61
N THR A 137 16.21 -4.73 -9.65
CA THR A 137 15.47 -5.55 -10.61
C THR A 137 14.41 -4.74 -11.32
N PHE A 138 14.01 -5.19 -12.51
CA PHE A 138 12.84 -4.67 -13.23
C PHE A 138 12.31 -5.76 -14.16
N THR A 139 11.05 -5.64 -14.61
CA THR A 139 10.41 -6.59 -15.52
C THR A 139 9.99 -5.91 -16.80
N THR A 140 10.36 -6.50 -17.94
CA THR A 140 10.06 -5.94 -19.25
C THR A 140 8.59 -6.11 -19.68
N GLY A 141 8.13 -5.23 -20.56
CA GLY A 141 6.79 -5.25 -21.14
C GLY A 141 6.55 -6.36 -22.17
N ALA A 142 5.30 -6.48 -22.63
CA ALA A 142 4.86 -7.46 -23.62
C ALA A 142 5.06 -7.02 -25.08
N ALA A 143 5.50 -5.78 -25.30
CA ALA A 143 5.81 -5.22 -26.62
C ALA A 143 6.94 -4.17 -26.53
N PRO A 144 7.62 -3.83 -27.66
CA PRO A 144 8.41 -2.61 -27.75
C PRO A 144 7.55 -1.38 -27.47
N ASP A 145 8.13 -0.38 -26.82
CA ASP A 145 7.42 0.86 -26.55
C ASP A 145 7.55 1.85 -27.70
N THR A 146 6.40 2.40 -28.04
CA THR A 146 6.18 3.36 -29.12
C THR A 146 5.27 4.49 -28.66
N THR A 147 4.96 4.52 -27.36
CA THR A 147 4.13 5.53 -26.73
C THR A 147 5.01 6.72 -26.43
N ALA A 148 4.59 7.91 -26.82
CA ALA A 148 5.30 9.11 -26.43
C ALA A 148 5.07 9.42 -24.95
N PRO A 149 6.10 9.85 -24.20
CA PRO A 149 5.90 10.30 -22.83
C PRO A 149 5.05 11.57 -22.80
N THR A 150 4.29 11.74 -21.71
CA THR A 150 3.51 12.97 -21.45
C THR A 150 3.75 13.46 -20.03
N VAL A 151 3.55 14.76 -19.79
CA VAL A 151 3.58 15.33 -18.44
C VAL A 151 2.22 15.09 -17.78
N SER A 152 2.21 14.30 -16.71
CA SER A 152 1.01 13.93 -15.95
C SER A 152 0.68 14.93 -14.85
N LEU A 153 1.69 15.61 -14.29
CA LEU A 153 1.54 16.58 -13.20
C LEU A 153 2.62 17.66 -13.28
N THR A 154 2.29 18.89 -12.90
CA THR A 154 3.27 19.95 -12.63
C THR A 154 3.08 20.56 -11.25
N ASN A 155 4.18 20.96 -10.63
CA ASN A 155 4.20 21.77 -9.42
C ASN A 155 5.15 22.96 -9.61
N PRO A 156 4.70 24.22 -9.62
CA PRO A 156 3.31 24.63 -9.45
C PRO A 156 2.38 24.10 -10.55
N ALA A 157 1.12 23.90 -10.19
CA ALA A 157 0.08 23.55 -11.16
C ALA A 157 -0.10 24.67 -12.20
N GLU A 158 -0.62 24.32 -13.38
CA GLU A 158 -0.91 25.32 -14.41
C GLU A 158 -1.79 26.46 -13.88
N ALA A 159 -1.36 27.68 -14.19
CA ALA A 159 -1.96 28.93 -13.75
C ALA A 159 -2.04 29.14 -12.22
N ALA A 160 -1.25 28.38 -11.42
CA ALA A 160 -1.21 28.58 -9.97
C ALA A 160 -0.80 30.01 -9.60
N THR A 161 -1.45 30.57 -8.58
CA THR A 161 -1.16 31.91 -8.06
C THR A 161 -0.70 31.84 -6.60
N GLY A 162 0.09 32.82 -6.15
CA GLY A 162 0.55 32.85 -4.76
C GLY A 162 1.67 31.86 -4.49
N VAL A 163 2.34 31.36 -5.53
CA VAL A 163 3.47 30.43 -5.41
C VAL A 163 4.60 31.07 -4.62
N ALA A 164 5.13 30.37 -3.62
CA ALA A 164 6.25 30.86 -2.83
C ALA A 164 7.47 31.22 -3.67
N THR A 165 8.20 32.25 -3.30
CA THR A 165 9.34 32.73 -4.10
C THR A 165 10.56 31.80 -4.07
N ASN A 166 10.67 30.91 -3.10
CA ASN A 166 11.71 29.86 -3.00
C ASN A 166 11.27 28.50 -3.57
N LYS A 167 10.13 28.41 -4.27
CA LYS A 167 9.61 27.14 -4.78
C LYS A 167 10.48 26.62 -5.95
N LYS A 168 10.92 25.37 -5.84
CA LYS A 168 11.40 24.53 -6.95
C LYS A 168 10.24 24.17 -7.88
N ILE A 169 10.53 23.96 -9.15
CA ILE A 169 9.53 23.68 -10.18
C ILE A 169 9.66 22.22 -10.61
N ALA A 170 8.61 21.42 -10.45
CA ALA A 170 8.60 20.00 -10.76
C ALA A 170 7.64 19.66 -11.92
N ALA A 171 8.01 18.67 -12.71
CA ALA A 171 7.17 18.03 -13.72
C ALA A 171 7.29 16.51 -13.59
N THR A 172 6.15 15.82 -13.48
CA THR A 172 6.06 14.36 -13.42
C THR A 172 5.58 13.82 -14.75
N PHE A 173 6.23 12.75 -15.24
CA PHE A 173 5.94 12.12 -16.52
C PHE A 173 5.06 10.88 -16.35
N THR A 174 4.46 10.41 -17.44
CA THR A 174 3.68 9.16 -17.48
C THR A 174 4.54 7.90 -17.41
N GLU A 175 5.83 8.03 -17.66
CA GLU A 175 6.78 6.93 -17.73
C GLU A 175 8.20 7.42 -17.43
N ALA A 176 9.14 6.47 -17.35
CA ALA A 176 10.54 6.77 -17.08
C ALA A 176 11.22 7.42 -18.29
N MET A 177 11.79 8.60 -18.06
CA MET A 177 12.54 9.38 -19.04
C MET A 177 14.02 9.00 -19.08
N ASP A 178 14.71 9.26 -20.20
CA ASP A 178 16.18 9.21 -20.29
C ASP A 178 16.78 10.42 -19.54
N PRO A 179 17.43 10.22 -18.38
CA PRO A 179 17.93 11.32 -17.56
C PRO A 179 18.97 12.20 -18.25
N LEU A 180 19.65 11.71 -19.30
CA LEU A 180 20.61 12.52 -20.05
C LEU A 180 19.93 13.58 -20.92
N THR A 181 18.67 13.35 -21.29
CA THR A 181 17.89 14.31 -22.07
C THR A 181 17.24 15.37 -21.21
N ILE A 182 17.09 15.12 -19.90
CA ILE A 182 16.51 16.07 -18.94
C ILE A 182 17.60 16.96 -18.36
N ASN A 183 17.63 18.22 -18.78
CA ASN A 183 18.63 19.19 -18.34
C ASN A 183 18.11 20.63 -18.50
N THR A 184 18.95 21.61 -18.18
CA THR A 184 18.60 23.06 -18.22
C THR A 184 18.34 23.61 -19.62
N THR A 185 18.54 22.83 -20.69
CA THR A 185 18.16 23.21 -22.06
C THR A 185 16.79 22.68 -22.46
N THR A 186 16.32 21.60 -21.84
CA THR A 186 15.06 20.94 -22.16
C THR A 186 13.96 21.24 -21.14
N PHE A 187 14.33 21.42 -19.87
CA PHE A 187 13.48 21.97 -18.83
C PHE A 187 13.94 23.39 -18.49
N THR A 188 13.16 24.37 -18.96
CA THR A 188 13.50 25.79 -18.83
C THR A 188 12.45 26.57 -18.06
N LEU A 189 12.87 27.69 -17.47
CA LEU A 189 12.02 28.64 -16.76
C LEU A 189 12.31 30.06 -17.23
N TYR A 190 11.27 30.82 -17.57
CA TYR A 190 11.36 32.19 -18.07
C TYR A 190 10.50 33.17 -17.29
N GLN A 191 11.02 34.38 -17.08
CA GLN A 191 10.28 35.57 -16.67
C GLN A 191 10.03 36.44 -17.89
N GLY A 192 8.88 36.25 -18.56
CA GLY A 192 8.65 36.88 -19.86
C GLY A 192 9.67 36.38 -20.90
N ALA A 193 10.54 37.26 -21.39
CA ALA A 193 11.60 36.88 -22.34
C ALA A 193 12.96 36.60 -21.65
N THR A 194 13.06 36.79 -20.33
CA THR A 194 14.32 36.63 -19.59
C THR A 194 14.41 35.20 -19.04
N PRO A 195 15.45 34.41 -19.40
CA PRO A 195 15.65 33.09 -18.81
C PRO A 195 16.00 33.20 -17.33
N VAL A 196 15.43 32.33 -16.51
CA VAL A 196 15.81 32.15 -15.10
C VAL A 196 16.89 31.08 -15.05
N SER A 197 18.04 31.40 -14.43
CA SER A 197 19.10 30.42 -14.21
C SER A 197 18.73 29.45 -13.10
N GLY A 198 19.11 28.19 -13.25
CA GLY A 198 18.88 27.13 -12.26
C GLY A 198 19.60 25.85 -12.62
N THR A 199 19.36 24.81 -11.83
CA THR A 199 19.76 23.42 -12.12
C THR A 199 18.52 22.57 -12.40
N VAL A 200 18.71 21.43 -13.06
CA VAL A 200 17.66 20.45 -13.29
C VAL A 200 18.17 19.10 -12.81
N ASP A 201 17.37 18.46 -11.97
CA ASP A 201 17.62 17.14 -11.41
C ASP A 201 16.45 16.23 -11.75
N TYR A 202 16.67 14.92 -11.83
CA TYR A 202 15.64 13.93 -12.20
C TYR A 202 15.75 12.67 -11.35
N ALA A 203 14.62 12.24 -10.78
CA ALA A 203 14.52 10.97 -10.06
C ALA A 203 13.15 10.31 -10.24
N GLY A 204 13.15 8.99 -10.37
CA GLY A 204 11.95 8.21 -10.65
C GLY A 204 11.34 8.60 -11.99
N VAL A 205 10.23 9.34 -11.94
CA VAL A 205 9.50 9.91 -13.08
C VAL A 205 9.31 11.43 -12.97
N THR A 206 10.08 12.09 -12.11
CA THR A 206 9.92 13.53 -11.81
C THR A 206 11.20 14.30 -12.06
N ALA A 207 11.12 15.33 -12.90
CA ALA A 207 12.16 16.34 -13.09
C ALA A 207 11.89 17.55 -12.18
N VAL A 208 12.95 18.10 -11.59
CA VAL A 208 12.88 19.27 -10.69
C VAL A 208 13.88 20.32 -11.17
N PHE A 209 13.37 21.48 -11.58
CA PHE A 209 14.15 22.69 -11.83
C PHE A 209 14.29 23.49 -10.52
N THR A 210 15.52 23.69 -10.08
CA THR A 210 15.86 24.50 -8.89
C THR A 210 16.38 25.86 -9.34
N PRO A 211 15.63 26.97 -9.16
CA PRO A 211 16.12 28.31 -9.46
C PRO A 211 17.38 28.65 -8.65
N ALA A 212 18.38 29.27 -9.28
CA ALA A 212 19.64 29.64 -8.63
C ALA A 212 19.48 30.75 -7.57
N SER A 213 18.35 31.47 -7.60
CA SER A 213 17.96 32.48 -6.62
C SER A 213 16.44 32.48 -6.48
N ASN A 214 15.92 32.94 -5.34
CA ASN A 214 14.48 33.12 -5.15
C ASN A 214 13.88 33.93 -6.31
N LEU A 215 12.74 33.44 -6.80
CA LEU A 215 11.96 34.06 -7.83
C LEU A 215 11.47 35.44 -7.36
N ALA A 216 11.37 36.40 -8.28
CA ALA A 216 10.78 37.70 -8.00
C ALA A 216 9.32 37.55 -7.51
N PRO A 217 8.87 38.34 -6.52
CA PRO A 217 7.50 38.29 -6.01
C PRO A 217 6.49 38.84 -7.02
N ILE A 218 5.23 38.40 -6.93
CA ILE A 218 4.10 38.88 -7.75
C ILE A 218 4.46 38.90 -9.25
N THR A 219 5.08 37.82 -9.71
CA THR A 219 5.65 37.72 -11.06
C THR A 219 5.19 36.43 -11.71
N THR A 220 4.74 36.54 -12.96
CA THR A 220 4.39 35.38 -13.78
C THR A 220 5.64 34.79 -14.44
N TYR A 221 5.78 33.47 -14.30
CA TYR A 221 6.81 32.67 -14.95
C TYR A 221 6.18 31.68 -15.91
N THR A 222 6.95 31.31 -16.93
CA THR A 222 6.60 30.27 -17.89
C THR A 222 7.66 29.18 -17.81
N ALA A 223 7.25 27.97 -17.47
CA ALA A 223 8.09 26.79 -17.51
C ALA A 223 7.80 26.01 -18.79
N THR A 224 8.81 25.31 -19.30
CA THR A 224 8.70 24.54 -20.55
C THR A 224 9.52 23.27 -20.45
N ILE A 225 8.86 22.14 -20.71
CA ILE A 225 9.51 20.89 -21.10
C ILE A 225 9.51 20.81 -22.63
N SER A 226 10.69 20.65 -23.21
CA SER A 226 10.87 20.59 -24.65
C SER A 226 10.61 19.20 -25.23
N THR A 227 10.40 19.14 -26.54
CA THR A 227 10.34 17.88 -27.31
C THR A 227 11.69 17.15 -27.39
N GLY A 228 12.78 17.78 -26.95
CA GLY A 228 14.10 17.15 -26.89
C GLY A 228 14.28 16.17 -25.72
N GLU A 229 13.33 16.09 -24.78
CA GLU A 229 13.32 15.03 -23.77
C GLU A 229 12.72 13.75 -24.35
N THR A 230 13.40 12.63 -24.13
CA THR A 230 12.94 11.31 -24.59
C THR A 230 12.73 10.36 -23.44
N ASP A 231 11.84 9.40 -23.63
CA ASP A 231 11.81 8.21 -22.80
C ASP A 231 13.07 7.34 -22.99
N LEU A 232 13.17 6.26 -22.22
CA LEU A 232 14.27 5.29 -22.33
C LEU A 232 14.27 4.50 -23.65
N ALA A 233 13.15 4.46 -24.37
CA ALA A 233 12.99 3.83 -25.68
C ALA A 233 13.33 4.80 -26.82
N GLY A 234 13.56 6.07 -26.52
CA GLY A 234 13.86 7.14 -27.46
C GLY A 234 12.64 7.83 -28.07
N ASN A 235 11.43 7.63 -27.55
CA ASN A 235 10.27 8.40 -28.00
C ASN A 235 10.30 9.80 -27.37
N GLU A 236 10.08 10.82 -28.21
CA GLU A 236 10.03 12.24 -27.82
C GLU A 236 8.64 12.62 -27.31
N LEU A 237 8.54 13.68 -26.49
CA LEU A 237 7.25 14.33 -26.23
C LEU A 237 6.64 14.77 -27.58
N SER A 238 5.32 14.59 -27.73
CA SER A 238 4.63 14.95 -28.98
C SER A 238 4.65 16.46 -29.28
N ASP A 239 4.63 17.29 -28.23
CA ASP A 239 4.68 18.74 -28.29
C ASP A 239 5.44 19.29 -27.06
N HIS A 240 5.88 20.55 -27.12
CA HIS A 240 6.42 21.22 -25.94
C HIS A 240 5.33 21.32 -24.88
N TYR A 241 5.62 20.90 -23.65
CA TYR A 241 4.72 21.12 -22.54
C TYR A 241 5.02 22.46 -21.89
N VAL A 242 4.13 23.43 -22.08
CA VAL A 242 4.31 24.81 -21.59
C VAL A 242 3.25 25.13 -20.57
N TRP A 243 3.67 25.64 -19.42
CA TRP A 243 2.76 26.02 -18.34
C TRP A 243 3.25 27.28 -17.64
N THR A 244 2.34 27.99 -16.98
CA THR A 244 2.59 29.25 -16.31
C THR A 244 2.18 29.20 -14.85
N PHE A 245 2.82 30.00 -14.02
CA PHE A 245 2.42 30.23 -12.64
C PHE A 245 2.82 31.64 -12.21
N THR A 246 2.18 32.15 -11.17
CA THR A 246 2.45 33.49 -10.63
C THR A 246 2.85 33.41 -9.16
N THR A 247 4.02 33.96 -8.84
CA THR A 247 4.53 34.00 -7.47
C THR A 247 3.70 34.91 -6.57
N GLY A 248 3.67 34.58 -5.28
CA GLY A 248 3.16 35.43 -4.21
C GLY A 248 4.20 36.47 -3.76
N ALA A 249 3.99 37.03 -2.57
CA ALA A 249 4.86 38.07 -2.02
C ALA A 249 5.99 37.53 -1.12
N ALA A 250 5.90 36.26 -0.68
CA ALA A 250 6.76 35.71 0.37
C ALA A 250 7.35 34.35 -0.01
N THR A 251 8.41 33.97 0.70
CA THR A 251 8.93 32.61 0.76
C THR A 251 8.02 31.73 1.59
N ASP A 252 8.03 30.44 1.31
CA ASP A 252 7.50 29.43 2.21
C ASP A 252 8.56 29.09 3.26
N THR A 253 8.17 29.10 4.52
CA THR A 253 9.02 28.75 5.66
C THR A 253 8.33 27.73 6.56
N THR A 254 7.25 27.11 6.07
CA THR A 254 6.46 26.15 6.83
C THR A 254 7.07 24.79 6.63
N ALA A 255 7.48 24.13 7.72
CA ALA A 255 7.98 22.77 7.63
C ALA A 255 6.82 21.81 7.26
N PRO A 256 7.06 20.82 6.38
CA PRO A 256 6.11 19.75 6.16
C PRO A 256 5.89 18.95 7.45
N THR A 257 4.70 18.36 7.58
CA THR A 257 4.34 17.46 8.68
C THR A 257 3.87 16.12 8.15
N VAL A 258 4.05 15.07 8.94
CA VAL A 258 3.45 13.76 8.65
C VAL A 258 1.99 13.76 9.09
N THR A 259 1.11 13.32 8.19
CA THR A 259 -0.35 13.27 8.42
C THR A 259 -0.88 11.86 8.63
N LEU A 260 -0.18 10.84 8.11
CA LEU A 260 -0.57 9.44 8.23
C LEU A 260 0.66 8.53 8.16
N LEU A 261 0.62 7.43 8.91
CA LEU A 261 1.60 6.36 8.92
C LEU A 261 0.91 5.06 8.49
N ASN A 262 1.66 4.14 7.88
CA ASN A 262 1.18 2.79 7.63
C ASN A 262 2.37 1.82 7.62
N PRO A 263 2.49 0.87 8.57
CA PRO A 263 1.63 0.70 9.73
C PRO A 263 1.62 1.92 10.65
N ASP A 264 0.57 2.08 11.46
CA ASP A 264 0.51 3.12 12.50
C ASP A 264 1.54 2.85 13.61
N ASP A 265 1.84 3.90 14.39
CA ASP A 265 2.73 3.75 15.54
C ASP A 265 2.14 2.81 16.60
N GLY A 266 2.92 1.81 16.98
CA GLY A 266 2.57 0.78 17.94
C GLY A 266 1.79 -0.39 17.37
N ASP A 267 1.52 -0.43 16.06
CA ASP A 267 0.76 -1.52 15.44
C ASP A 267 1.38 -2.89 15.74
N ILE A 268 0.53 -3.88 16.02
CA ILE A 268 0.92 -5.27 16.26
C ILE A 268 0.24 -6.21 15.27
N GLY A 269 0.90 -7.33 14.96
CA GLY A 269 0.35 -8.31 14.02
C GLY A 269 0.45 -7.87 12.55
N VAL A 270 1.29 -6.88 12.24
CA VAL A 270 1.53 -6.42 10.87
C VAL A 270 2.02 -7.59 10.00
N CYS A 271 1.45 -7.75 8.82
CA CYS A 271 1.87 -8.81 7.91
C CYS A 271 3.34 -8.71 7.48
N ILE A 272 3.98 -9.84 7.22
CA ILE A 272 5.43 -9.90 6.94
C ILE A 272 5.83 -9.33 5.57
N ASN A 273 4.94 -9.26 4.60
CA ASN A 273 5.18 -8.67 3.28
C ASN A 273 4.58 -7.25 3.16
N LYS A 274 4.36 -6.58 4.30
CA LYS A 274 3.79 -5.24 4.35
C LYS A 274 4.77 -4.22 3.78
N THR A 275 4.27 -3.32 2.94
CA THR A 275 4.94 -2.07 2.56
C THR A 275 4.74 -1.02 3.65
N ILE A 276 5.79 -0.26 3.95
CA ILE A 276 5.75 0.79 4.97
C ILE A 276 5.58 2.12 4.25
N SER A 277 4.63 2.96 4.64
CA SER A 277 4.41 4.26 4.01
C SER A 277 4.14 5.38 5.00
N VAL A 278 4.36 6.60 4.53
CA VAL A 278 4.12 7.85 5.27
C VAL A 278 3.51 8.88 4.32
N THR A 279 2.47 9.58 4.78
CA THR A 279 1.80 10.65 4.01
C THR A 279 2.17 12.01 4.58
N PHE A 280 2.59 12.94 3.73
CA PHE A 280 2.96 14.30 4.13
C PHE A 280 1.81 15.30 3.97
N SER A 281 1.88 16.42 4.69
CA SER A 281 0.92 17.52 4.61
C SER A 281 0.96 18.30 3.31
N GLU A 282 2.04 18.13 2.53
CA GLU A 282 2.26 18.80 1.27
C GLU A 282 3.19 18.01 0.34
N VAL A 283 3.41 18.55 -0.86
CA VAL A 283 4.28 17.93 -1.86
C VAL A 283 5.75 18.08 -1.44
N MET A 284 6.41 16.94 -1.24
CA MET A 284 7.82 16.83 -0.91
C MET A 284 8.70 16.92 -2.17
N ASP A 285 9.97 17.27 -1.99
CA ASP A 285 10.97 17.09 -3.04
C ASP A 285 11.36 15.62 -3.12
N SER A 286 10.99 14.96 -4.22
CA SER A 286 11.24 13.54 -4.46
C SER A 286 12.72 13.16 -4.39
N LEU A 287 13.64 14.10 -4.64
CA LEU A 287 15.08 13.84 -4.56
C LEU A 287 15.56 13.64 -3.12
N THR A 288 14.83 14.19 -2.16
CA THR A 288 15.15 14.09 -0.73
C THR A 288 14.46 12.91 -0.05
N ILE A 289 13.57 12.20 -0.74
CA ILE A 289 12.88 11.01 -0.24
C ILE A 289 13.55 9.76 -0.83
N ASN A 290 14.45 9.15 -0.06
CA ASN A 290 15.28 8.04 -0.50
C ASN A 290 15.64 7.12 0.68
N THR A 291 16.47 6.10 0.43
CA THR A 291 16.89 5.11 1.45
C THR A 291 17.74 5.68 2.59
N ALA A 292 18.28 6.90 2.45
CA ALA A 292 18.98 7.58 3.54
C ALA A 292 18.03 8.36 4.45
N THR A 293 16.94 8.91 3.89
CA THR A 293 15.96 9.69 4.66
C THR A 293 14.80 8.87 5.17
N PHE A 294 14.36 7.84 4.43
CA PHE A 294 13.33 6.89 4.85
C PHE A 294 13.94 5.51 5.11
N THR A 295 14.02 5.12 6.38
CA THR A 295 14.63 3.86 6.81
C THR A 295 13.67 3.03 7.65
N VAL A 296 13.83 1.70 7.58
CA VAL A 296 13.19 0.75 8.51
C VAL A 296 14.30 -0.10 9.11
N LYS A 297 14.32 -0.20 10.44
CA LYS A 297 15.33 -0.92 11.20
C LYS A 297 14.69 -1.94 12.11
N LYS A 298 15.24 -3.15 12.18
CA LYS A 298 14.86 -4.09 13.24
C LYS A 298 15.32 -3.53 14.59
N THR A 299 14.45 -3.47 15.62
CA THR A 299 14.71 -2.72 16.87
C THR A 299 16.02 -3.07 17.60
N ALA A 300 16.59 -4.26 17.34
CA ALA A 300 17.91 -4.68 17.82
C ALA A 300 18.82 -5.25 16.70
N GLY A 301 18.73 -4.73 15.47
CA GLY A 301 19.40 -5.31 14.30
C GLY A 301 19.74 -4.33 13.17
N ALA A 302 19.96 -4.91 11.99
CA ALA A 302 20.31 -4.18 10.78
C ALA A 302 19.12 -3.41 10.18
N LEU A 303 19.43 -2.52 9.23
CA LEU A 303 18.44 -1.90 8.35
C LEU A 303 17.77 -2.97 7.48
N VAL A 304 16.49 -2.76 7.21
CA VAL A 304 15.74 -3.50 6.20
C VAL A 304 16.08 -2.92 4.84
N THR A 305 16.58 -3.76 3.95
CA THR A 305 16.81 -3.37 2.55
C THR A 305 15.47 -3.28 1.82
N GLY A 306 15.22 -2.14 1.19
CA GLY A 306 13.97 -1.85 0.51
C GLY A 306 14.14 -0.80 -0.57
N VAL A 307 13.11 -0.65 -1.38
CA VAL A 307 12.99 0.43 -2.37
C VAL A 307 12.19 1.55 -1.74
N VAL A 308 12.67 2.78 -1.84
CA VAL A 308 11.92 3.97 -1.43
C VAL A 308 11.40 4.66 -2.68
N GLU A 309 10.09 4.91 -2.70
CA GLU A 309 9.39 5.63 -3.75
C GLU A 309 8.56 6.77 -3.13
N TYR A 310 8.29 7.80 -3.91
CA TYR A 310 7.43 8.92 -3.51
C TYR A 310 6.44 9.24 -4.62
N ASP A 311 5.14 9.25 -4.28
CA ASP A 311 4.07 9.69 -5.16
C ASP A 311 3.64 11.14 -4.82
N PRO A 312 3.98 12.12 -5.66
CA PRO A 312 3.63 13.52 -5.46
C PRO A 312 2.14 13.83 -5.67
N VAL A 313 1.34 12.90 -6.22
CA VAL A 313 -0.11 13.07 -6.35
C VAL A 313 -0.80 12.84 -5.03
N THR A 314 -0.38 11.79 -4.30
CA THR A 314 -0.97 11.40 -3.01
C THR A 314 -0.17 11.88 -1.82
N ASN A 315 1.00 12.49 -2.04
CA ASN A 315 1.98 12.87 -1.02
C ASN A 315 2.46 11.68 -0.18
N VAL A 316 2.52 10.48 -0.76
CA VAL A 316 2.87 9.25 -0.04
C VAL A 316 4.29 8.83 -0.40
N ALA A 317 5.16 8.68 0.60
CA ALA A 317 6.39 7.93 0.45
C ALA A 317 6.19 6.49 0.90
N THR A 318 6.75 5.53 0.16
CA THR A 318 6.64 4.10 0.44
C THR A 318 8.01 3.46 0.44
N LEU A 319 8.33 2.72 1.50
CA LEU A 319 9.42 1.76 1.57
C LEU A 319 8.85 0.36 1.36
N ASN A 320 9.24 -0.28 0.26
CA ASN A 320 8.90 -1.67 -0.06
C ASN A 320 10.09 -2.58 0.29
N PRO A 321 10.01 -3.41 1.35
CA PRO A 321 11.07 -4.35 1.69
C PRO A 321 11.35 -5.33 0.55
N THR A 322 12.63 -5.51 0.21
CA THR A 322 13.07 -6.47 -0.83
C THR A 322 12.81 -7.94 -0.44
N LEU A 323 12.73 -8.21 0.86
CA LEU A 323 12.39 -9.50 1.43
C LEU A 323 11.29 -9.31 2.48
N ASN A 324 10.50 -10.36 2.70
CA ASN A 324 9.55 -10.39 3.81
C ASN A 324 10.27 -10.07 5.12
N LEU A 325 9.66 -9.18 5.89
CA LEU A 325 10.04 -8.88 7.27
C LEU A 325 10.02 -10.18 8.10
N ALA A 326 10.88 -10.24 9.11
CA ALA A 326 10.95 -11.38 10.01
C ALA A 326 9.67 -11.44 10.85
N ALA A 327 9.07 -12.62 11.00
CA ALA A 327 7.87 -12.80 11.79
C ALA A 327 8.07 -12.43 13.28
N ASN A 328 6.99 -11.97 13.94
CA ASN A 328 6.95 -11.66 15.38
C ASN A 328 8.08 -10.73 15.83
N THR A 329 8.46 -9.79 14.96
CA THR A 329 9.62 -8.92 15.15
C THR A 329 9.18 -7.46 15.17
N SER A 330 9.69 -6.70 16.14
CA SER A 330 9.54 -5.25 16.21
C SER A 330 10.52 -4.53 15.29
N TYR A 331 9.99 -3.53 14.60
CA TYR A 331 10.68 -2.63 13.69
C TYR A 331 10.48 -1.19 14.12
N THR A 332 11.45 -0.36 13.79
CA THR A 332 11.42 1.09 13.94
C THR A 332 11.61 1.70 12.57
N ALA A 333 10.61 2.44 12.10
CA ALA A 333 10.68 3.21 10.87
C ALA A 333 11.04 4.66 11.20
N THR A 334 11.71 5.34 10.28
CA THR A 334 12.14 6.73 10.44
C THR A 334 12.11 7.45 9.11
N ILE A 335 11.42 8.58 9.04
CA ILE A 335 11.66 9.62 8.03
C ILE A 335 12.39 10.79 8.69
N SER A 336 13.60 11.09 8.23
CA SER A 336 14.50 12.04 8.88
C SER A 336 14.26 13.49 8.45
N THR A 337 14.84 14.44 9.19
CA THR A 337 14.88 15.87 8.79
C THR A 337 15.69 16.13 7.52
N GLY A 338 16.24 15.12 6.86
CA GLY A 338 16.80 15.27 5.51
C GLY A 338 15.72 15.31 4.42
N ALA A 339 14.47 14.92 4.73
CA ALA A 339 13.34 15.06 3.83
C ALA A 339 12.86 16.51 3.80
N GLU A 340 12.85 17.12 2.61
CA GLU A 340 12.50 18.52 2.40
C GLU A 340 11.31 18.65 1.43
N ASP A 341 10.54 19.72 1.58
CA ASP A 341 9.54 20.13 0.59
C ASP A 341 10.19 20.80 -0.65
N LEU A 342 9.37 21.11 -1.66
CA LEU A 342 9.83 21.85 -2.85
C LEU A 342 10.23 23.31 -2.56
N ALA A 343 10.08 23.80 -1.34
CA ALA A 343 10.55 25.12 -0.90
C ALA A 343 11.78 25.05 0.02
N VAL A 344 12.42 23.86 0.13
CA VAL A 344 13.62 23.62 0.95
C VAL A 344 13.33 23.73 2.46
N ASN A 345 12.10 23.47 2.88
CA ASN A 345 11.78 23.29 4.29
C ASN A 345 11.90 21.81 4.65
N ALA A 346 12.83 21.49 5.54
CA ALA A 346 12.96 20.16 6.13
C ALA A 346 11.80 19.84 7.10
N LEU A 347 11.53 18.54 7.31
CA LEU A 347 10.76 18.11 8.49
C LEU A 347 11.36 18.73 9.75
N ALA A 348 10.51 19.25 10.64
CA ALA A 348 10.97 19.94 11.85
C ALA A 348 11.73 19.02 12.83
N VAL A 349 11.36 17.74 12.84
CA VAL A 349 11.97 16.65 13.63
C VAL A 349 11.91 15.37 12.81
N ASN A 350 12.79 14.39 13.13
CA ASN A 350 12.64 13.05 12.59
C ASN A 350 11.28 12.49 13.04
N GLU A 351 10.48 12.00 12.10
CA GLU A 351 9.32 11.19 12.44
C GLU A 351 9.81 9.75 12.67
N VAL A 352 9.54 9.22 13.85
CA VAL A 352 10.00 7.89 14.27
C VAL A 352 8.82 7.14 14.85
N TRP A 353 8.52 5.97 14.29
CA TRP A 353 7.44 5.12 14.78
C TRP A 353 7.85 3.66 14.80
N THR A 354 7.09 2.87 15.53
CA THR A 354 7.35 1.44 15.73
C THR A 354 6.18 0.60 15.29
N PHE A 355 6.45 -0.61 14.83
CA PHE A 355 5.42 -1.61 14.58
C PHE A 355 5.98 -3.01 14.80
N THR A 356 5.12 -3.97 15.09
CA THR A 356 5.48 -5.37 15.32
C THR A 356 4.76 -6.27 14.33
N THR A 357 5.56 -7.02 13.57
CA THR A 357 5.03 -7.99 12.61
C THR A 357 4.40 -9.19 13.31
N GLY A 358 3.39 -9.79 12.68
CA GLY A 358 2.86 -11.11 13.00
C GLY A 358 3.65 -12.22 12.30
N ALA A 359 2.99 -13.33 11.99
CA ALA A 359 3.61 -14.47 11.31
C ALA A 359 3.10 -14.72 9.88
N THR A 360 2.14 -13.92 9.42
CA THR A 360 1.39 -14.17 8.18
C THR A 360 1.63 -13.08 7.14
N THR A 361 1.36 -13.39 5.88
CA THR A 361 1.32 -12.42 4.79
C THR A 361 0.02 -11.62 4.81
N CYS A 362 0.02 -10.43 4.20
CA CYS A 362 -1.15 -9.57 4.12
C CYS A 362 -2.26 -10.32 3.39
N THR A 363 -3.48 -10.19 3.89
CA THR A 363 -4.64 -10.90 3.35
C THR A 363 -5.14 -10.18 2.12
N SER A 364 -5.35 -10.90 1.03
CA SER A 364 -6.07 -10.38 -0.14
C SER A 364 -7.58 -10.54 0.07
N PRO A 365 -8.42 -9.68 -0.55
CA PRO A 365 -9.87 -9.81 -0.46
C PRO A 365 -10.34 -11.23 -0.85
N VAL A 366 -11.26 -11.80 -0.07
CA VAL A 366 -11.77 -13.14 -0.35
C VAL A 366 -12.75 -13.09 -1.51
N ALA A 367 -12.50 -13.92 -2.52
CA ALA A 367 -13.37 -14.03 -3.69
C ALA A 367 -14.73 -14.63 -3.30
N LEU A 368 -15.81 -13.89 -3.59
CA LEU A 368 -17.19 -14.33 -3.34
C LEU A 368 -17.84 -15.04 -4.54
N GLY A 369 -17.20 -15.03 -5.71
CA GLY A 369 -17.72 -15.67 -6.92
C GLY A 369 -19.16 -15.27 -7.23
N ALA A 370 -20.01 -16.25 -7.53
CA ALA A 370 -21.43 -16.10 -7.79
C ALA A 370 -22.22 -15.55 -6.59
N ALA A 371 -21.69 -15.57 -5.37
CA ALA A 371 -22.34 -14.95 -4.20
C ALA A 371 -22.16 -13.43 -4.14
N ALA A 372 -21.26 -12.85 -4.95
CA ALA A 372 -20.95 -11.42 -4.93
C ALA A 372 -22.14 -10.45 -5.12
N PRO A 373 -23.15 -10.69 -5.98
CA PRO A 373 -24.25 -9.76 -6.15
C PRO A 373 -25.33 -9.84 -5.05
N PHE A 374 -25.26 -10.85 -4.17
CA PHE A 374 -26.32 -11.11 -3.19
C PHE A 374 -26.16 -10.24 -1.94
N GLY A 375 -27.19 -9.45 -1.63
CA GLY A 375 -27.30 -8.73 -0.36
C GLY A 375 -27.80 -9.61 0.78
N GLY A 376 -28.55 -10.67 0.45
CA GLY A 376 -29.04 -11.66 1.40
C GLY A 376 -29.15 -13.05 0.76
N PHE A 377 -28.63 -14.08 1.42
CA PHE A 377 -28.74 -15.46 0.96
C PHE A 377 -29.09 -16.40 2.12
N GLY A 378 -30.21 -17.11 2.04
CA GLY A 378 -30.81 -17.84 3.17
C GLY A 378 -30.67 -19.36 3.15
N GLY A 379 -29.54 -19.88 2.66
CA GLY A 379 -29.32 -21.33 2.53
C GLY A 379 -30.50 -22.05 1.87
N GLY A 380 -30.88 -23.22 2.38
CA GLY A 380 -32.13 -23.90 1.99
C GLY A 380 -33.38 -23.44 2.77
N ALA A 381 -33.21 -22.65 3.83
CA ALA A 381 -34.28 -22.24 4.73
C ALA A 381 -35.03 -20.97 4.26
N GLY A 382 -34.44 -20.21 3.33
CA GLY A 382 -35.04 -19.03 2.73
C GLY A 382 -34.71 -17.71 3.43
N VAL A 383 -35.35 -16.65 2.94
CA VAL A 383 -35.15 -15.27 3.42
C VAL A 383 -36.50 -14.69 3.81
N THR A 384 -36.59 -14.17 5.02
CA THR A 384 -37.85 -13.65 5.59
C THR A 384 -37.71 -12.17 5.90
N ASN A 385 -38.69 -11.39 5.43
CA ASN A 385 -38.88 -10.00 5.83
C ASN A 385 -40.15 -9.84 6.66
N GLU A 386 -40.04 -9.09 7.76
CA GLU A 386 -41.17 -8.73 8.64
C GLU A 386 -41.38 -7.20 8.71
N GLY A 387 -40.78 -6.43 7.81
CA GLY A 387 -40.92 -4.97 7.73
C GLY A 387 -41.46 -4.47 6.40
N THR A 388 -41.90 -3.21 6.35
CA THR A 388 -42.44 -2.56 5.14
C THR A 388 -41.47 -1.55 4.52
N LEU A 389 -40.30 -1.37 5.13
CA LEU A 389 -39.26 -0.44 4.68
C LEU A 389 -37.97 -1.16 4.27
N THR A 390 -37.96 -2.49 4.25
CA THR A 390 -36.78 -3.26 3.86
C THR A 390 -36.46 -3.03 2.39
N ILE A 391 -35.22 -2.63 2.09
CA ILE A 391 -34.72 -2.41 0.74
C ILE A 391 -33.40 -3.15 0.58
N VAL A 392 -33.30 -3.98 -0.46
CA VAL A 392 -32.07 -4.68 -0.83
C VAL A 392 -31.56 -4.14 -2.16
N ASN A 393 -30.49 -3.36 -2.11
CA ASN A 393 -29.76 -2.87 -3.28
C ASN A 393 -28.78 -3.94 -3.77
N GLY A 394 -29.34 -5.03 -4.31
CA GLY A 394 -28.64 -6.20 -4.81
C GLY A 394 -29.60 -7.36 -5.02
N ASP A 395 -29.06 -8.56 -5.20
CA ASP A 395 -29.84 -9.78 -5.38
C ASP A 395 -30.18 -10.44 -4.03
N LEU A 396 -31.24 -11.27 -4.02
CA LEU A 396 -31.54 -12.19 -2.91
C LEU A 396 -31.59 -13.63 -3.40
N GLY A 397 -31.31 -14.59 -2.52
CA GLY A 397 -31.33 -15.99 -2.94
C GLY A 397 -31.54 -17.02 -1.84
N THR A 398 -31.92 -18.22 -2.28
CA THR A 398 -31.97 -19.43 -1.47
C THR A 398 -31.90 -20.64 -2.41
N THR A 399 -31.30 -21.73 -1.93
CA THR A 399 -31.34 -23.02 -2.65
C THR A 399 -32.68 -23.74 -2.49
N GLY A 400 -33.57 -23.20 -1.64
CA GLY A 400 -34.93 -23.70 -1.41
C GLY A 400 -35.94 -23.18 -2.42
N VAL A 401 -37.17 -23.69 -2.30
CA VAL A 401 -38.31 -23.33 -3.15
C VAL A 401 -38.79 -21.90 -2.89
N SER A 402 -39.41 -21.23 -3.87
CA SER A 402 -39.83 -19.82 -3.71
C SER A 402 -40.68 -19.52 -2.46
N THR A 403 -41.44 -20.49 -1.94
CA THR A 403 -42.26 -20.28 -0.73
C THR A 403 -41.45 -20.13 0.56
N THR A 404 -40.14 -20.39 0.55
CA THR A 404 -39.25 -20.11 1.68
C THR A 404 -38.81 -18.65 1.72
N VAL A 405 -39.04 -17.89 0.64
CA VAL A 405 -38.89 -16.44 0.64
C VAL A 405 -40.23 -15.79 0.99
N THR A 406 -40.22 -14.86 1.95
CA THR A 406 -41.45 -14.20 2.41
C THR A 406 -41.25 -12.71 2.65
N GLY A 407 -42.28 -11.91 2.33
CA GLY A 407 -42.32 -10.47 2.54
C GLY A 407 -41.51 -9.66 1.52
N PHE A 408 -41.24 -10.17 0.33
CA PHE A 408 -40.44 -9.47 -0.68
C PHE A 408 -41.09 -9.42 -2.06
N GLN A 409 -40.75 -8.37 -2.80
CA GLN A 409 -40.93 -8.27 -4.25
C GLN A 409 -39.60 -7.84 -4.90
N ASP A 410 -39.42 -8.18 -6.17
CA ASP A 410 -38.22 -7.82 -6.92
C ASP A 410 -38.47 -6.85 -8.09
N SER A 411 -37.38 -6.39 -8.70
CA SER A 411 -37.41 -5.41 -9.78
C SER A 411 -38.13 -5.86 -11.06
N VAL A 412 -38.37 -7.16 -11.22
CA VAL A 412 -39.11 -7.71 -12.37
C VAL A 412 -40.59 -7.97 -12.05
N GLY A 413 -41.01 -7.72 -10.81
CA GLY A 413 -42.40 -7.83 -10.36
C GLY A 413 -42.78 -9.23 -9.85
N ASP A 414 -41.82 -10.08 -9.49
CA ASP A 414 -42.09 -11.31 -8.77
C ASP A 414 -42.43 -11.00 -7.31
N VAL A 415 -43.42 -11.70 -6.74
CA VAL A 415 -43.97 -11.44 -5.40
C VAL A 415 -43.92 -12.69 -4.53
N TYR A 416 -43.26 -12.56 -3.37
CA TYR A 416 -42.98 -13.63 -2.43
C TYR A 416 -43.70 -13.38 -1.10
N THR A 417 -44.96 -13.82 -1.01
CA THR A 417 -45.78 -13.80 0.23
C THR A 417 -45.79 -12.44 0.95
N ILE A 418 -46.20 -11.38 0.24
CA ILE A 418 -46.34 -10.02 0.79
C ILE A 418 -47.68 -9.85 1.53
N THR A 419 -47.65 -9.13 2.64
CA THR A 419 -48.82 -8.65 3.40
C THR A 419 -48.69 -7.15 3.67
N LEU A 420 -49.68 -6.55 4.33
CA LEU A 420 -49.62 -5.15 4.76
C LEU A 420 -48.54 -4.88 5.84
N LEU A 421 -47.97 -5.93 6.43
CA LEU A 421 -46.97 -5.84 7.49
C LEU A 421 -45.56 -6.22 7.01
N ASN A 422 -45.42 -6.77 5.80
CA ASN A 422 -44.13 -7.17 5.23
C ASN A 422 -44.08 -6.96 3.70
N ASP A 423 -43.54 -5.83 3.30
CA ASP A 423 -43.44 -5.39 1.90
C ASP A 423 -42.03 -4.83 1.66
N GLY A 424 -41.08 -5.74 1.45
CA GLY A 424 -39.69 -5.41 1.18
C GLY A 424 -39.41 -5.36 -0.32
N MET A 425 -38.56 -4.43 -0.74
CA MET A 425 -38.16 -4.26 -2.14
C MET A 425 -36.75 -4.79 -2.39
N VAL A 426 -36.59 -5.58 -3.45
CA VAL A 426 -35.29 -6.03 -3.97
C VAL A 426 -35.04 -5.32 -5.30
N ASN A 427 -34.04 -4.44 -5.32
CA ASN A 427 -33.67 -3.70 -6.53
C ASN A 427 -32.83 -4.54 -7.52
N GLY A 428 -32.53 -5.79 -7.18
CA GLY A 428 -32.05 -6.84 -8.08
C GLY A 428 -33.14 -7.89 -8.37
N ARG A 429 -32.75 -9.16 -8.45
CA ARG A 429 -33.65 -10.31 -8.63
C ARG A 429 -33.62 -11.25 -7.42
N ILE A 430 -34.68 -12.05 -7.27
CA ILE A 430 -34.74 -13.11 -6.26
C ILE A 430 -34.55 -14.48 -6.94
N TYR A 431 -33.52 -15.22 -6.54
CA TYR A 431 -33.16 -16.53 -7.11
C TYR A 431 -33.54 -17.68 -6.18
N THR A 432 -34.47 -18.53 -6.63
CA THR A 432 -35.06 -19.64 -5.86
C THR A 432 -35.26 -20.88 -6.73
N ASP A 433 -35.53 -22.02 -6.12
CA ASP A 433 -36.07 -23.21 -6.79
C ASP A 433 -37.58 -23.09 -7.05
N ALA A 434 -38.09 -23.93 -7.96
CA ALA A 434 -39.49 -24.08 -8.26
C ALA A 434 -40.33 -24.40 -7.01
N PRO A 435 -41.62 -24.02 -6.97
CA PRO A 435 -42.39 -23.41 -8.06
C PRO A 435 -42.22 -21.88 -8.18
N PRO A 436 -42.55 -21.27 -9.33
CA PRO A 436 -42.52 -19.82 -9.51
C PRO A 436 -43.32 -19.06 -8.44
N PRO A 437 -42.87 -17.85 -8.06
CA PRO A 437 -43.58 -16.98 -7.12
C PRO A 437 -44.87 -16.41 -7.73
N GLY A 438 -45.62 -15.64 -6.92
CA GLY A 438 -46.72 -14.83 -7.43
C GLY A 438 -46.22 -13.63 -8.27
N GLY A 439 -47.14 -12.82 -8.76
CA GLY A 439 -46.79 -11.64 -9.57
C GLY A 439 -46.44 -12.03 -11.01
N ALA A 440 -45.29 -11.57 -11.50
CA ALA A 440 -44.82 -11.84 -12.86
C ALA A 440 -44.53 -13.33 -13.11
N GLY A 441 -44.12 -14.08 -12.08
CA GLY A 441 -43.88 -15.52 -12.12
C GLY A 441 -42.70 -15.91 -13.02
N VAL A 442 -41.69 -15.03 -13.14
CA VAL A 442 -40.54 -15.23 -14.03
C VAL A 442 -39.39 -15.94 -13.30
N GLY A 443 -39.29 -15.82 -11.97
CA GLY A 443 -38.38 -16.55 -11.10
C GLY A 443 -38.87 -17.94 -10.68
N GLY A 444 -38.19 -18.57 -9.71
CA GLY A 444 -38.57 -19.87 -9.15
C GLY A 444 -38.61 -20.99 -10.20
N ASN A 445 -37.51 -21.18 -10.93
CA ASN A 445 -37.39 -22.18 -11.97
C ASN A 445 -35.97 -22.79 -12.01
N ALA A 446 -35.73 -23.70 -12.95
CA ALA A 446 -34.45 -24.40 -13.05
C ALA A 446 -33.25 -23.46 -13.31
N GLU A 447 -33.44 -22.36 -14.06
CA GLU A 447 -32.36 -21.40 -14.35
C GLU A 447 -32.02 -20.59 -13.10
N THR A 448 -33.02 -20.07 -12.39
CA THR A 448 -32.79 -19.34 -11.13
C THR A 448 -32.19 -20.23 -10.05
N LYS A 449 -32.57 -21.51 -10.03
CA LYS A 449 -31.96 -22.50 -9.15
C LYS A 449 -30.47 -22.70 -9.42
N VAL A 450 -30.06 -22.83 -10.69
CA VAL A 450 -28.63 -23.02 -11.03
C VAL A 450 -27.79 -21.84 -10.52
N ILE A 451 -28.31 -20.62 -10.64
CA ILE A 451 -27.63 -19.41 -10.12
C ILE A 451 -27.57 -19.45 -8.59
N ALA A 452 -28.67 -19.80 -7.91
CA ALA A 452 -28.70 -19.90 -6.46
C ALA A 452 -27.77 -21.01 -5.91
N ASP A 453 -27.70 -22.17 -6.57
CA ASP A 453 -26.82 -23.26 -6.19
C ASP A 453 -25.34 -22.89 -6.37
N ALA A 454 -24.99 -22.16 -7.44
CA ALA A 454 -23.65 -21.62 -7.65
C ALA A 454 -23.27 -20.60 -6.56
N ALA A 455 -24.18 -19.68 -6.23
CA ALA A 455 -23.97 -18.70 -5.16
C ALA A 455 -23.77 -19.38 -3.79
N ALA A 456 -24.56 -20.41 -3.47
CA ALA A 456 -24.39 -21.18 -2.23
C ALA A 456 -23.04 -21.90 -2.16
N ALA A 457 -22.60 -22.49 -3.28
CA ALA A 457 -21.30 -23.16 -3.36
C ALA A 457 -20.14 -22.17 -3.15
N ASP A 458 -20.17 -21.02 -3.82
CA ASP A 458 -19.13 -20.00 -3.69
C ASP A 458 -19.13 -19.33 -2.30
N ALA A 459 -20.30 -19.12 -1.69
CA ALA A 459 -20.40 -18.66 -0.31
C ALA A 459 -19.77 -19.65 0.69
N LEU A 460 -19.96 -20.96 0.47
CA LEU A 460 -19.32 -22.01 1.28
C LEU A 460 -17.80 -22.04 1.09
N ILE A 461 -17.32 -21.85 -0.14
CA ILE A 461 -15.88 -21.75 -0.42
C ILE A 461 -15.29 -20.54 0.31
N ALA A 462 -15.93 -19.37 0.20
CA ALA A 462 -15.51 -18.16 0.92
C ALA A 462 -15.49 -18.37 2.44
N PHE A 463 -16.52 -19.01 3.01
CA PHE A 463 -16.57 -19.34 4.43
C PHE A 463 -15.39 -20.22 4.87
N ASN A 464 -15.10 -21.28 4.11
CA ASN A 464 -13.99 -22.18 4.43
C ASN A 464 -12.64 -21.48 4.31
N ASN A 465 -12.46 -20.58 3.34
CA ASN A 465 -11.26 -19.78 3.15
C ASN A 465 -11.06 -18.77 4.29
N LEU A 466 -12.14 -18.21 4.84
CA LEU A 466 -12.08 -17.28 5.97
C LEU A 466 -11.90 -17.97 7.33
N SER A 467 -12.05 -19.29 7.41
CA SER A 467 -11.99 -20.02 8.68
C SER A 467 -10.60 -19.93 9.33
N PRO A 468 -10.50 -20.01 10.68
CA PRO A 468 -9.21 -20.01 11.38
C PRO A 468 -8.26 -21.15 10.97
N ALA A 469 -8.81 -22.23 10.40
CA ALA A 469 -8.02 -23.36 9.92
C ALA A 469 -7.31 -23.05 8.59
N SER A 470 -8.00 -22.35 7.68
CA SER A 470 -7.49 -22.00 6.36
C SER A 470 -6.73 -20.67 6.36
N LEU A 471 -7.12 -19.75 7.25
CA LEU A 471 -6.51 -18.44 7.43
C LEU A 471 -6.09 -18.25 8.91
N PRO A 472 -5.03 -18.96 9.35
CA PRO A 472 -4.56 -18.90 10.73
C PRO A 472 -3.86 -17.58 11.05
N GLY A 473 -3.55 -17.35 12.32
CA GLY A 473 -2.74 -16.21 12.77
C GLY A 473 -3.52 -14.94 13.09
N GLY A 474 -4.83 -15.05 13.31
CA GLY A 474 -5.66 -13.92 13.74
C GLY A 474 -5.22 -13.35 15.09
N ALA A 475 -5.11 -12.03 15.17
CA ALA A 475 -4.81 -11.31 16.40
C ALA A 475 -5.99 -11.34 17.38
N ASP A 476 -5.70 -11.43 18.67
CA ASP A 476 -6.69 -11.29 19.73
C ASP A 476 -6.79 -9.81 20.14
N ILE A 477 -7.94 -9.20 19.87
CA ILE A 477 -8.28 -7.81 20.21
C ILE A 477 -9.39 -7.73 21.27
N GLY A 478 -9.65 -8.84 21.96
CA GLY A 478 -10.80 -8.98 22.86
C GLY A 478 -12.09 -9.38 22.16
N ASN A 479 -13.06 -9.86 22.94
CA ASN A 479 -14.36 -10.29 22.42
C ASN A 479 -15.36 -9.14 22.21
N ASN A 480 -15.19 -7.99 22.87
CA ASN A 480 -16.02 -6.81 22.65
C ASN A 480 -15.25 -5.76 21.85
N LEU A 481 -15.75 -5.45 20.65
CA LEU A 481 -15.12 -4.57 19.67
C LEU A 481 -15.43 -3.08 19.89
N GLY A 482 -16.31 -2.76 20.84
CA GLY A 482 -16.76 -1.39 21.04
C GLY A 482 -15.68 -0.46 21.56
N GLY A 483 -15.51 0.68 20.87
CA GLY A 483 -14.52 1.72 21.18
C GLY A 483 -13.15 1.45 20.60
N LEU A 484 -12.98 0.36 19.83
CA LEU A 484 -11.72 0.06 19.16
C LEU A 484 -11.63 0.82 17.83
N THR A 485 -10.40 1.24 17.50
CA THR A 485 -9.98 1.54 16.13
C THR A 485 -9.07 0.39 15.70
N VAL A 486 -9.43 -0.29 14.61
CA VAL A 486 -8.80 -1.54 14.20
C VAL A 486 -8.17 -1.37 12.83
N ALA A 487 -6.85 -1.54 12.77
CA ALA A 487 -6.06 -1.58 11.54
C ALA A 487 -6.45 -2.78 10.64
N PRO A 488 -5.97 -2.88 9.39
CA PRO A 488 -6.27 -4.00 8.53
C PRO A 488 -5.60 -5.28 9.04
N GLY A 489 -6.30 -6.41 9.00
CA GLY A 489 -5.75 -7.67 9.50
C GLY A 489 -6.75 -8.81 9.65
N ILE A 490 -6.24 -9.93 10.17
CA ILE A 490 -7.04 -11.09 10.57
C ILE A 490 -7.18 -11.03 12.09
N TYR A 491 -8.39 -11.23 12.59
CA TYR A 491 -8.72 -11.17 14.01
C TYR A 491 -9.47 -12.43 14.43
N LEU A 492 -9.05 -13.03 15.54
CA LEU A 492 -9.69 -14.24 16.07
C LEU A 492 -10.35 -13.93 17.41
N ALA A 493 -11.64 -14.22 17.52
CA ALA A 493 -12.39 -14.02 18.76
C ALA A 493 -11.82 -14.91 19.89
N PRO A 494 -11.53 -14.35 21.06
CA PRO A 494 -10.99 -15.12 22.17
C PRO A 494 -12.05 -15.98 22.87
N GLY A 495 -11.59 -16.89 23.74
CA GLY A 495 -12.45 -17.63 24.66
C GLY A 495 -13.52 -18.48 23.97
N ALA A 496 -14.78 -18.12 24.16
CA ALA A 496 -15.93 -18.83 23.56
C ALA A 496 -16.03 -18.67 22.03
N GLY A 497 -15.19 -17.82 21.42
CA GLY A 497 -15.18 -17.61 19.97
C GLY A 497 -16.28 -16.65 19.49
N GLU A 498 -16.70 -15.73 20.34
CA GLU A 498 -17.78 -14.79 20.07
C GLU A 498 -17.26 -13.37 19.89
N TYR A 499 -17.82 -12.64 18.93
CA TYR A 499 -17.65 -11.19 18.83
C TYR A 499 -18.93 -10.46 19.22
N LEU A 500 -18.75 -9.43 20.04
CA LEU A 500 -19.77 -8.51 20.47
C LEU A 500 -19.36 -7.10 20.04
N LEU A 501 -20.31 -6.28 19.61
CA LEU A 501 -20.12 -4.83 19.50
C LEU A 501 -21.11 -4.13 20.43
N THR A 502 -20.64 -3.76 21.61
CA THR A 502 -21.46 -3.13 22.67
C THR A 502 -20.70 -2.00 23.35
N GLY A 503 -21.39 -1.11 24.07
CA GLY A 503 -20.75 -0.02 24.81
C GLY A 503 -20.42 1.20 23.94
N SER A 504 -19.65 1.03 22.86
CA SER A 504 -19.28 2.08 21.90
C SER A 504 -19.18 1.53 20.47
N ASP A 505 -19.06 2.43 19.49
CA ASP A 505 -18.92 2.08 18.07
C ASP A 505 -17.52 1.52 17.75
N LEU A 506 -17.41 0.83 16.61
CA LEU A 506 -16.15 0.28 16.08
C LEU A 506 -15.67 1.13 14.91
N THR A 507 -14.38 1.42 14.85
CA THR A 507 -13.76 2.09 13.71
C THR A 507 -12.79 1.14 13.01
N LEU A 508 -12.89 1.02 11.68
CA LEU A 508 -11.95 0.29 10.84
C LEU A 508 -11.13 1.30 10.04
N ASP A 509 -9.80 1.28 10.23
CA ASP A 509 -8.88 2.26 9.68
C ASP A 509 -7.97 1.63 8.63
N ALA A 510 -8.14 2.02 7.37
CA ALA A 510 -7.32 1.52 6.27
C ALA A 510 -5.88 2.04 6.28
N GLN A 511 -5.58 3.07 7.08
CA GLN A 511 -4.26 3.71 7.13
C GLN A 511 -3.80 4.17 5.72
N GLY A 512 -4.74 4.65 4.90
CA GLY A 512 -4.49 5.12 3.54
C GLY A 512 -4.45 4.01 2.47
N ASP A 513 -4.53 2.74 2.86
CA ASP A 513 -4.56 1.62 1.92
C ASP A 513 -6.00 1.29 1.51
N ALA A 514 -6.42 1.75 0.32
CA ALA A 514 -7.75 1.45 -0.22
C ALA A 514 -8.00 -0.06 -0.42
N ASN A 515 -6.95 -0.89 -0.50
CA ASN A 515 -7.03 -2.34 -0.64
C ASN A 515 -6.93 -3.06 0.70
N ALA A 516 -6.91 -2.33 1.83
CA ALA A 516 -6.92 -2.88 3.17
C ALA A 516 -8.06 -3.90 3.37
N VAL A 517 -7.74 -5.01 4.03
CA VAL A 517 -8.66 -6.12 4.29
C VAL A 517 -8.79 -6.38 5.79
N TRP A 518 -10.03 -6.60 6.22
CA TRP A 518 -10.35 -7.06 7.57
C TRP A 518 -11.03 -8.42 7.50
N VAL A 519 -10.54 -9.37 8.29
CA VAL A 519 -11.19 -10.66 8.50
C VAL A 519 -11.41 -10.88 9.98
N PHE A 520 -12.67 -10.82 10.41
CA PHE A 520 -13.08 -11.14 11.78
C PHE A 520 -13.57 -12.58 11.85
N GLN A 521 -12.87 -13.42 12.59
CA GLN A 521 -13.19 -14.82 12.80
C GLN A 521 -13.87 -15.02 14.15
N ALA A 522 -15.18 -15.26 14.13
CA ALA A 522 -15.98 -15.66 15.29
C ALA A 522 -16.41 -17.14 15.16
N PRO A 523 -15.64 -18.10 15.70
CA PRO A 523 -16.01 -19.52 15.66
C PRO A 523 -17.39 -19.87 16.24
N ALA A 524 -17.94 -19.02 17.12
CA ALA A 524 -19.28 -19.15 17.66
C ALA A 524 -20.24 -18.14 17.02
N SER A 525 -20.44 -16.96 17.61
CA SER A 525 -21.47 -16.00 17.16
C SER A 525 -20.94 -14.57 17.00
N LEU A 526 -21.67 -13.79 16.22
CA LEU A 526 -21.50 -12.34 16.11
C LEU A 526 -22.76 -11.65 16.63
N THR A 527 -22.62 -10.69 17.54
CA THR A 527 -23.74 -9.82 17.97
C THR A 527 -23.34 -8.36 17.89
N ILE A 528 -24.10 -7.56 17.14
CA ILE A 528 -23.88 -6.12 17.00
C ILE A 528 -25.02 -5.36 17.67
N GLY A 529 -24.66 -4.51 18.63
CA GLY A 529 -25.61 -3.74 19.43
C GLY A 529 -26.21 -4.54 20.58
N VAL A 530 -27.01 -3.84 21.39
CA VAL A 530 -27.93 -4.43 22.37
C VAL A 530 -29.28 -3.71 22.27
N PRO A 531 -30.40 -4.34 22.69
CA PRO A 531 -31.71 -3.72 22.59
C PRO A 531 -31.76 -2.30 23.18
N GLY A 532 -32.17 -1.32 22.35
CA GLY A 532 -32.26 0.09 22.73
C GLY A 532 -30.94 0.88 22.68
N PHE A 533 -29.81 0.24 22.38
CA PHE A 533 -28.51 0.89 22.25
C PHE A 533 -27.81 0.43 20.95
N PRO A 534 -28.16 1.05 19.81
CA PRO A 534 -27.59 0.70 18.51
C PRO A 534 -26.09 0.98 18.45
N ARG A 535 -25.39 0.26 17.57
CA ARG A 535 -23.96 0.42 17.33
C ARG A 535 -23.64 0.54 15.86
N SER A 536 -22.60 1.31 15.57
CA SER A 536 -22.12 1.57 14.23
C SER A 536 -20.71 1.06 14.03
N ILE A 537 -20.44 0.59 12.82
CA ILE A 537 -19.09 0.36 12.30
C ILE A 537 -18.77 1.50 11.34
N THR A 538 -17.67 2.21 11.58
CA THR A 538 -17.22 3.36 10.78
C THR A 538 -15.97 2.98 10.00
N LEU A 539 -15.94 3.34 8.71
CA LEU A 539 -14.79 3.16 7.83
C LEU A 539 -14.05 4.50 7.67
N ILE A 540 -12.73 4.52 7.88
CA ILE A 540 -11.92 5.74 7.70
C ILE A 540 -10.68 5.46 6.84
N ASN A 541 -10.04 6.54 6.38
CA ASN A 541 -8.75 6.54 5.68
C ASN A 541 -8.66 5.57 4.48
N GLY A 542 -9.74 5.45 3.71
CA GLY A 542 -9.80 4.59 2.52
C GLY A 542 -10.41 3.21 2.73
N ALA A 543 -10.86 2.88 3.94
CA ALA A 543 -11.47 1.58 4.23
C ALA A 543 -12.76 1.40 3.43
N GLN A 544 -12.95 0.20 2.86
CA GLN A 544 -14.08 -0.13 2.00
C GLN A 544 -14.83 -1.35 2.52
N ALA A 545 -16.16 -1.27 2.56
CA ALA A 545 -17.03 -2.35 3.03
C ALA A 545 -16.82 -3.68 2.29
N LYS A 546 -16.46 -3.62 1.00
CA LYS A 546 -16.18 -4.81 0.17
C LYS A 546 -15.00 -5.65 0.65
N ASN A 547 -14.09 -5.06 1.44
CA ASN A 547 -12.90 -5.72 1.98
C ASN A 547 -13.05 -6.11 3.47
N VAL A 548 -14.24 -5.98 4.05
CA VAL A 548 -14.52 -6.37 5.43
C VAL A 548 -15.29 -7.68 5.43
N PHE A 549 -14.76 -8.72 6.08
CA PHE A 549 -15.33 -10.06 6.11
C PHE A 549 -15.54 -10.54 7.55
N TRP A 550 -16.71 -11.15 7.79
CA TRP A 550 -17.07 -11.74 9.06
C TRP A 550 -17.34 -13.23 8.86
N TYR A 551 -16.42 -14.06 9.34
CA TYR A 551 -16.62 -15.50 9.48
C TYR A 551 -17.37 -15.77 10.78
N VAL A 552 -18.55 -16.38 10.69
CA VAL A 552 -19.40 -16.69 11.87
C VAL A 552 -19.75 -18.17 11.89
N GLY A 553 -19.16 -18.90 12.83
CA GLY A 553 -19.29 -20.36 12.91
C GLY A 553 -20.67 -20.86 13.31
N SER A 554 -21.56 -19.97 13.76
CA SER A 554 -22.98 -20.21 14.06
C SER A 554 -23.83 -19.07 13.49
N ALA A 555 -24.62 -18.37 14.32
CA ALA A 555 -25.52 -17.30 13.88
C ALA A 555 -24.93 -15.90 14.13
N ALA A 556 -25.29 -14.96 13.25
CA ALA A 556 -25.02 -13.54 13.43
C ALA A 556 -26.32 -12.78 13.76
N ARG A 557 -26.26 -11.87 14.74
CA ARG A 557 -27.39 -11.02 15.15
C ARG A 557 -26.99 -9.55 15.09
N ILE A 558 -27.72 -8.77 14.32
CA ILE A 558 -27.57 -7.32 14.22
C ILE A 558 -28.81 -6.70 14.85
N GLU A 559 -28.65 -6.00 15.96
CA GLU A 559 -29.77 -5.39 16.68
C GLU A 559 -30.31 -4.16 15.94
N ASP A 560 -31.45 -3.68 16.43
CA ASP A 560 -32.21 -2.58 15.86
C ASP A 560 -31.38 -1.30 15.72
N GLN A 561 -31.53 -0.60 14.59
CA GLN A 561 -30.88 0.68 14.28
C GLN A 561 -29.35 0.65 14.21
N CYS A 562 -28.74 -0.54 14.18
CA CYS A 562 -27.29 -0.63 14.01
C CYS A 562 -26.88 -0.28 12.57
N ASN A 563 -25.64 0.20 12.42
CA ASN A 563 -24.98 0.34 11.12
C ASN A 563 -23.90 -0.73 11.00
N MET A 564 -24.21 -1.80 10.26
CA MET A 564 -23.33 -2.93 10.02
C MET A 564 -22.55 -2.74 8.72
N VAL A 565 -21.28 -3.14 8.71
CA VAL A 565 -20.39 -3.03 7.54
C VAL A 565 -19.72 -4.37 7.25
N GLY A 566 -19.73 -4.78 5.98
CA GLY A 566 -18.97 -5.93 5.48
C GLY A 566 -19.82 -7.15 5.09
N THR A 567 -19.14 -8.16 4.58
CA THR A 567 -19.74 -9.43 4.18
C THR A 567 -19.79 -10.39 5.36
N ILE A 568 -20.99 -10.68 5.86
CA ILE A 568 -21.23 -11.69 6.90
C ILE A 568 -21.48 -13.03 6.23
N ILE A 569 -20.69 -14.04 6.59
CA ILE A 569 -20.92 -15.44 6.20
C ILE A 569 -21.09 -16.28 7.46
N ALA A 570 -22.33 -16.69 7.71
CA ALA A 570 -22.76 -17.38 8.93
C ALA A 570 -23.23 -18.80 8.62
N SER A 571 -22.78 -19.78 9.41
CA SER A 571 -23.19 -21.18 9.20
C SER A 571 -24.67 -21.41 9.54
N ALA A 572 -25.17 -20.74 10.59
CA ALA A 572 -26.50 -20.94 11.17
C ALA A 572 -27.45 -19.75 10.99
N GLY A 573 -27.17 -18.85 10.04
CA GLY A 573 -28.08 -17.79 9.60
C GLY A 573 -27.74 -16.41 10.15
N VAL A 574 -28.46 -15.40 9.65
CA VAL A 574 -28.26 -13.98 10.00
C VAL A 574 -29.62 -13.35 10.35
N THR A 575 -29.71 -12.71 11.51
CA THR A 575 -30.90 -11.97 11.93
C THR A 575 -30.57 -10.49 12.03
N ILE A 576 -31.32 -9.66 11.32
CA ILE A 576 -31.15 -8.20 11.27
C ILE A 576 -32.43 -7.53 11.75
N SER A 577 -32.31 -6.83 12.88
CA SER A 577 -33.40 -6.20 13.62
C SER A 577 -34.46 -7.20 14.14
N THR A 578 -35.41 -6.67 14.89
CA THR A 578 -36.45 -7.39 15.61
C THR A 578 -37.82 -7.02 15.04
N SER A 579 -38.75 -7.98 15.07
CA SER A 579 -40.14 -7.77 14.64
C SER A 579 -40.79 -6.55 15.29
N GLY A 580 -41.54 -5.78 14.51
CA GLY A 580 -42.27 -4.60 14.98
C GLY A 580 -41.43 -3.32 15.13
N GLN A 581 -40.15 -3.36 14.79
CA GLN A 581 -39.29 -2.18 14.82
C GLN A 581 -39.59 -1.23 13.67
N ALA A 582 -39.77 0.05 13.97
CA ALA A 582 -40.13 1.07 12.97
C ALA A 582 -38.92 1.80 12.37
N LEU A 583 -37.77 1.74 13.03
CA LEU A 583 -36.56 2.44 12.62
C LEU A 583 -35.65 1.50 11.84
N MET A 584 -34.94 2.08 10.86
CA MET A 584 -34.13 1.35 9.90
C MET A 584 -32.84 0.83 10.52
N THR A 585 -32.48 -0.43 10.23
CA THR A 585 -31.11 -0.96 10.40
C THR A 585 -30.40 -0.95 9.05
N THR A 586 -29.11 -0.61 9.03
CA THR A 586 -28.33 -0.54 7.77
C THR A 586 -27.26 -1.63 7.73
N LEU A 587 -27.09 -2.24 6.56
CA LEU A 587 -26.00 -3.15 6.23
C LEU A 587 -25.35 -2.68 4.93
N ASP A 588 -24.18 -2.05 5.05
CA ASP A 588 -23.29 -1.80 3.91
C ASP A 588 -22.42 -3.03 3.70
N GLY A 589 -22.95 -4.00 2.94
CA GLY A 589 -22.38 -5.34 2.91
C GLY A 589 -23.33 -6.42 2.41
N ARG A 590 -23.20 -7.62 2.98
CA ARG A 590 -23.94 -8.82 2.60
C ARG A 590 -24.26 -9.69 3.80
N ALA A 591 -25.43 -10.33 3.81
CA ALA A 591 -25.83 -11.30 4.83
C ALA A 591 -26.00 -12.69 4.21
N LEU A 592 -25.00 -13.55 4.35
CA LEU A 592 -24.98 -14.88 3.74
C LEU A 592 -25.11 -15.97 4.83
N GLY A 593 -26.30 -16.57 4.93
CA GLY A 593 -26.55 -17.77 5.73
C GLY A 593 -26.33 -19.04 4.89
N LEU A 594 -25.44 -19.94 5.34
CA LEU A 594 -25.11 -21.15 4.59
C LEU A 594 -26.20 -22.22 4.69
N TYR A 595 -26.63 -22.53 5.92
CA TYR A 595 -27.53 -23.67 6.19
C TYR A 595 -28.85 -23.27 6.85
N ALA A 596 -29.05 -21.98 7.12
CA ALA A 596 -30.24 -21.46 7.78
C ALA A 596 -30.67 -20.11 7.18
N SER A 597 -31.77 -19.59 7.70
CA SER A 597 -32.44 -18.44 7.12
C SER A 597 -31.69 -17.13 7.35
N VAL A 598 -31.96 -16.16 6.48
CA VAL A 598 -31.69 -14.75 6.76
C VAL A 598 -33.01 -14.06 7.07
N THR A 599 -33.10 -13.35 8.19
CA THR A 599 -34.31 -12.64 8.62
C THR A 599 -34.04 -11.15 8.75
N MET A 600 -34.90 -10.32 8.17
CA MET A 600 -34.74 -8.86 8.15
C MET A 600 -36.02 -8.16 8.59
N VAL A 601 -35.87 -7.03 9.28
CA VAL A 601 -36.98 -6.12 9.60
C VAL A 601 -36.50 -4.71 9.32
N ASN A 602 -37.22 -3.98 8.45
CA ASN A 602 -36.93 -2.60 8.07
C ASN A 602 -35.43 -2.37 7.90
N THR A 603 -34.82 -3.12 6.97
CA THR A 603 -33.37 -3.14 6.77
C THR A 603 -33.02 -2.56 5.41
N LEU A 604 -32.06 -1.63 5.38
CA LEU A 604 -31.42 -1.17 4.14
C LEU A 604 -30.13 -1.95 3.93
N VAL A 605 -30.09 -2.78 2.88
CA VAL A 605 -28.88 -3.51 2.47
C VAL A 605 -28.29 -2.87 1.23
N ASN A 606 -27.05 -2.38 1.33
CA ASN A 606 -26.29 -1.82 0.22
C ASN A 606 -25.17 -2.79 -0.16
N VAL A 607 -25.34 -3.52 -1.26
CA VAL A 607 -24.31 -4.44 -1.75
C VAL A 607 -23.15 -3.63 -2.33
N PRO A 608 -21.92 -3.77 -1.80
CA PRO A 608 -20.77 -3.09 -2.37
C PRO A 608 -20.50 -3.54 -3.80
N ALA A 609 -20.11 -2.59 -4.67
CA ALA A 609 -19.64 -2.92 -6.01
C ALA A 609 -18.48 -3.94 -5.94
N PRO A 610 -18.44 -4.92 -6.85
CA PRO A 610 -17.41 -5.95 -6.87
C PRO A 610 -15.99 -5.37 -6.94
#